data_AF-A0A976L325-F1
#
_entry.id   AF-A0A976L325-F1
#
_cell.length_a   1.000
_cell.length_b   1.000
_cell.length_c   1.000
_cell.angle_alpha   90.00
_cell.angle_beta   90.00
_cell.angle_gamma   90.00
#
_symmetry.space_group_name_H-M   'P 1'
#
loop_
_entity.id
_entity.type
_entity.pdbx_description
1 polymer ?
#
loop_
_entity_poly.entity_id
_entity_poly.type
_entity_poly.pdbx_seq_one_letter_code
_entity_poly.pdbx_strand_id
1 'polypeptide(L)'
;MLYSLDKVSLLLILPILIVFLGAQIFLRSFGIGDPKLRIHPNLQIYPNDTSKIYKHLFFGAVILTFSYLVFQSFQQYWAWAGNELSKNLLPPYQTNYFIFYVFTRFFAPYLISLAAALVFLFSAKILNKKYEERFFYPEEIYLGASAIFLSGHPGWLFYVVFLLVVYVLVQLFFVAKYSILNTQYSSPRLSLYWLWIPVAIIVIILMNWLKTLPWWNLLKI
;
A
#
# COMPACT_ATOMS: atom_id res chain seq x y z
N MET A 1 18.04 1.59 21.10
CA MET A 1 16.63 1.17 20.99
C MET A 1 16.12 1.39 19.55
N LEU A 2 16.57 0.56 18.59
CA LEU A 2 16.22 0.64 17.15
C LEU A 2 14.92 -0.15 16.80
N TYR A 3 14.18 -0.59 17.81
CA TYR A 3 13.10 -1.60 17.73
C TYR A 3 11.74 -1.11 17.19
N SER A 4 11.57 0.16 16.83
CA SER A 4 10.21 0.74 16.74
C SER A 4 9.52 0.54 15.39
N LEU A 5 10.15 0.77 14.24
CA LEU A 5 9.41 0.81 12.96
C LEU A 5 9.06 -0.57 12.41
N ASP A 6 9.92 -1.58 12.60
CA ASP A 6 9.69 -2.92 12.05
C ASP A 6 8.52 -3.67 12.70
N LYS A 7 8.34 -3.45 14.00
CA LYS A 7 7.19 -4.00 14.72
C LYS A 7 5.88 -3.36 14.28
N VAL A 8 5.89 -2.07 13.95
CA VAL A 8 4.68 -1.36 13.49
C VAL A 8 4.20 -1.93 12.15
N SER A 9 5.12 -2.11 11.20
CA SER A 9 4.79 -2.70 9.90
C SER A 9 4.20 -4.10 10.02
N LEU A 10 4.75 -4.94 10.90
CA LEU A 10 4.26 -6.31 11.06
C LEU A 10 2.97 -6.41 11.88
N LEU A 11 2.83 -5.64 12.97
CA LEU A 11 1.70 -5.76 13.90
C LEU A 11 0.45 -5.03 13.43
N LEU A 12 0.60 -3.92 12.69
CA LEU A 12 -0.55 -3.12 12.26
C LEU A 12 -0.84 -3.28 10.77
N ILE A 13 0.17 -3.08 9.93
CA ILE A 13 -0.05 -2.97 8.48
C ILE A 13 -0.40 -4.32 7.87
N LEU A 14 0.28 -5.38 8.28
CA LEU A 14 0.08 -6.71 7.72
C LEU A 14 -1.36 -7.22 7.97
N PRO A 15 -1.96 -7.10 9.16
CA PRO A 15 -3.38 -7.36 9.36
C PRO A 15 -4.31 -6.53 8.47
N ILE A 16 -4.03 -5.23 8.27
CA ILE A 16 -4.83 -4.40 7.36
C ILE A 16 -4.76 -4.96 5.95
N LEU A 17 -3.56 -5.26 5.44
CA LEU A 17 -3.40 -5.84 4.10
C LEU A 17 -4.07 -7.21 3.96
N ILE A 18 -4.06 -8.05 5.01
CA ILE A 18 -4.81 -9.31 5.04
C ILE A 18 -6.31 -9.04 4.94
N VAL A 19 -6.85 -8.03 5.62
CA VAL A 19 -8.26 -7.65 5.49
C VAL A 19 -8.57 -7.21 4.06
N PHE A 20 -7.68 -6.44 3.41
CA PHE A 20 -7.84 -6.07 2.01
C PHE A 20 -7.85 -7.29 1.09
N LEU A 21 -6.90 -8.22 1.27
CA LEU A 21 -6.82 -9.46 0.50
C LEU A 21 -8.04 -10.35 0.72
N GLY A 22 -8.50 -10.46 1.97
CA GLY A 22 -9.72 -11.17 2.35
C GLY A 22 -10.96 -10.56 1.69
N ALA A 23 -11.08 -9.23 1.69
CA ALA A 23 -12.16 -8.53 1.00
C ALA A 23 -12.13 -8.78 -0.52
N GLN A 24 -10.94 -8.81 -1.15
CA GLN A 24 -10.79 -9.15 -2.56
C GLN A 24 -11.25 -10.58 -2.87
N ILE A 25 -10.84 -11.56 -2.06
CA ILE A 25 -11.22 -12.97 -2.23
C ILE A 25 -12.72 -13.15 -2.00
N PHE A 26 -13.26 -12.55 -0.93
CA PHE A 26 -14.66 -12.65 -0.55
C PHE A 26 -15.59 -12.03 -1.61
N LEU A 27 -15.31 -10.80 -2.06
CA LEU A 27 -16.15 -10.17 -3.11
C LEU A 27 -16.15 -11.03 -4.38
N ARG A 28 -15.01 -11.62 -4.74
CA ARG A 28 -14.94 -12.50 -5.91
C ARG A 28 -15.71 -13.81 -5.75
N SER A 29 -15.80 -14.40 -4.56
CA SER A 29 -16.58 -15.63 -4.38
C SER A 29 -18.08 -15.42 -4.67
N PHE A 30 -18.57 -14.18 -4.64
CA PHE A 30 -19.93 -13.80 -5.05
C PHE A 30 -20.02 -13.35 -6.52
N GLY A 31 -18.96 -13.53 -7.31
CA GLY A 31 -18.87 -13.02 -8.68
C GLY A 31 -18.78 -11.49 -8.77
N ILE A 32 -18.61 -10.78 -7.65
CA ILE A 32 -18.55 -9.33 -7.61
C ILE A 32 -17.13 -8.89 -8.01
N GLY A 33 -17.03 -8.19 -9.13
CA GLY A 33 -15.75 -7.69 -9.64
C GLY A 33 -14.93 -8.72 -10.44
N ASP A 34 -15.54 -9.79 -10.95
CA ASP A 34 -14.83 -10.70 -11.86
C ASP A 34 -14.52 -9.98 -13.20
N PRO A 35 -13.25 -9.84 -13.59
CA PRO A 35 -12.88 -9.22 -14.86
C PRO A 35 -13.51 -9.92 -16.07
N LYS A 36 -13.76 -11.24 -15.98
CA LYS A 36 -14.31 -12.04 -17.08
C LYS A 36 -15.77 -11.70 -17.38
N LEU A 37 -16.55 -11.31 -16.36
CA LEU A 37 -17.97 -11.01 -16.50
C LEU A 37 -18.20 -9.64 -17.16
N ARG A 38 -17.19 -8.74 -17.20
CA ARG A 38 -17.28 -7.41 -17.82
C ARG A 38 -17.00 -7.40 -19.33
N ILE A 39 -16.64 -8.53 -19.93
CA ILE A 39 -16.27 -8.61 -21.36
C ILE A 39 -17.51 -8.61 -22.28
N HIS A 40 -18.72 -8.81 -21.74
CA HIS A 40 -19.96 -8.76 -22.53
C HIS A 40 -20.52 -7.32 -22.61
N PRO A 41 -20.56 -6.69 -23.80
CA PRO A 41 -20.96 -5.28 -23.96
C PRO A 41 -22.42 -4.99 -23.55
N ASN A 42 -23.28 -6.00 -23.55
CA ASN A 42 -24.70 -5.86 -23.19
C ASN A 42 -25.00 -6.17 -21.71
N LEU A 43 -23.98 -6.51 -20.91
CA LEU A 43 -24.08 -6.89 -19.50
C LEU A 43 -23.27 -5.93 -18.62
N GLN A 44 -23.40 -4.61 -18.85
CA GLN A 44 -22.89 -3.57 -17.94
C GLN A 44 -23.71 -3.46 -16.64
N ILE A 45 -24.22 -4.58 -16.12
CA ILE A 45 -24.93 -4.67 -14.85
C ILE A 45 -23.93 -5.04 -13.76
N TYR A 46 -22.88 -4.25 -13.58
CA TYR A 46 -22.12 -4.32 -12.33
C TYR A 46 -22.13 -2.96 -11.66
N PRO A 47 -22.82 -2.85 -10.50
CA PRO A 47 -22.94 -1.58 -9.82
C PRO A 47 -21.56 -1.10 -9.39
N ASN A 48 -21.38 0.22 -9.49
CA ASN A 48 -20.25 1.02 -9.01
C ASN A 48 -20.03 0.92 -7.47
N ASP A 49 -20.53 -0.13 -6.81
CA ASP A 49 -20.53 -0.28 -5.37
C ASP A 49 -19.22 -0.86 -4.82
N THR A 50 -18.49 -1.67 -5.60
CA THR A 50 -17.18 -2.20 -5.16
C THR A 50 -16.16 -1.09 -4.93
N SER A 51 -16.15 -0.08 -5.81
CA SER A 51 -15.25 1.07 -5.71
C SER A 51 -15.48 1.85 -4.40
N LYS A 52 -16.74 1.93 -3.94
CA LYS A 52 -17.09 2.55 -2.65
C LYS A 52 -16.50 1.77 -1.48
N ILE A 53 -16.59 0.43 -1.50
CA ILE A 53 -15.99 -0.41 -0.45
C ILE A 53 -14.48 -0.16 -0.37
N TYR A 54 -13.75 -0.24 -1.50
CA TYR A 54 -12.30 -0.01 -1.49
C TYR A 54 -11.92 1.43 -1.13
N LYS A 55 -12.74 2.41 -1.48
CA LYS A 55 -12.60 3.80 -1.01
C LYS A 55 -12.69 3.86 0.51
N HIS A 56 -13.71 3.24 1.11
CA HIS A 56 -13.86 3.21 2.57
C HIS A 56 -12.72 2.47 3.24
N LEU A 57 -12.26 1.34 2.67
CA LEU A 57 -11.09 0.61 3.17
C LEU A 57 -9.82 1.48 3.12
N PHE A 58 -9.60 2.22 2.03
CA PHE A 58 -8.46 3.15 1.92
C PHE A 58 -8.47 4.21 3.02
N PHE A 59 -9.58 4.94 3.19
CA PHE A 59 -9.67 5.96 4.23
C PHE A 59 -9.64 5.37 5.64
N GLY A 60 -10.25 4.19 5.85
CA GLY A 60 -10.16 3.45 7.09
C GLY A 60 -8.72 3.07 7.44
N ALA A 61 -7.94 2.61 6.46
CA ALA A 61 -6.53 2.31 6.62
C ALA A 61 -5.70 3.54 6.99
N VAL A 62 -5.99 4.70 6.37
CA VAL A 62 -5.35 5.98 6.72
C VAL A 62 -5.66 6.35 8.17
N ILE A 63 -6.94 6.40 8.54
CA ILE A 63 -7.37 6.76 9.91
C ILE A 63 -6.71 5.84 10.93
N LEU A 64 -6.83 4.53 10.75
CA LEU A 64 -6.31 3.52 11.67
C LEU A 64 -4.78 3.64 11.82
N THR A 65 -4.06 3.85 10.71
CA THR A 65 -2.60 4.06 10.75
C THR A 65 -2.25 5.30 11.56
N PHE A 66 -2.86 6.45 11.30
CA PHE A 66 -2.57 7.68 12.05
C PHE A 66 -2.97 7.59 13.53
N SER A 67 -4.10 6.96 13.85
CA SER A 67 -4.49 6.69 15.24
C SER A 67 -3.44 5.84 15.96
N TYR A 68 -2.88 4.84 15.29
CA TYR A 68 -1.83 4.02 15.86
C TYR A 68 -0.50 4.78 16.03
N LEU A 69 -0.14 5.68 15.10
CA LEU A 69 1.05 6.54 15.25
C LEU A 69 0.92 7.50 16.44
N VAL A 70 -0.28 8.03 16.68
CA VAL A 70 -0.58 8.81 17.89
C VAL A 70 -0.38 7.96 19.14
N PHE A 71 -0.91 6.74 19.15
CA PHE A 71 -0.69 5.79 20.25
C PHE A 71 0.81 5.49 20.49
N GLN A 72 1.58 5.25 19.43
CA GLN A 72 3.04 5.05 19.52
C GLN A 72 3.76 6.28 20.10
N SER A 73 3.31 7.48 19.74
CA SER A 73 3.85 8.73 20.28
C SER A 73 3.60 8.85 21.78
N PHE A 74 2.42 8.45 22.26
CA PHE A 74 2.12 8.38 23.69
C PHE A 74 2.98 7.33 24.41
N GLN A 75 3.14 6.14 23.83
CA GLN A 75 4.02 5.10 24.41
C GLN A 75 5.47 5.59 24.50
N GLN A 76 5.96 6.30 23.48
CA GLN A 76 7.29 6.89 23.47
C GLN A 76 7.46 7.95 24.57
N TYR A 77 6.44 8.78 24.80
CA TYR A 77 6.44 9.75 25.90
C TYR A 77 6.61 9.06 27.26
N TRP A 78 5.78 8.04 27.54
CA TRP A 78 5.83 7.30 28.80
C TRP A 78 7.17 6.57 28.98
N ALA A 79 7.70 5.98 27.92
CA ALA A 79 9.01 5.33 27.95
C ALA A 79 10.14 6.30 28.30
N TRP A 80 10.10 7.53 27.79
CA TRP A 80 11.10 8.55 28.12
C TRP A 80 10.91 9.16 29.50
N ALA A 81 9.66 9.25 29.99
CA ALA A 81 9.35 9.78 31.31
C ALA A 81 9.87 8.88 32.44
N GLY A 82 9.94 7.56 32.21
CA GLY A 82 10.40 6.57 33.17
C GLY A 82 11.93 6.46 33.33
N ASN A 83 12.71 7.18 32.52
CA ASN A 83 14.18 7.15 32.59
C ASN A 83 14.74 8.55 32.87
N GLU A 84 15.61 8.66 33.87
CA GLU A 84 16.14 9.92 34.39
C GLU A 84 16.84 10.77 33.32
N LEU A 85 17.56 10.13 32.39
CA LEU A 85 18.28 10.82 31.32
C LEU A 85 17.33 11.35 30.24
N SER A 86 16.37 10.53 29.79
CA SER A 86 15.45 10.92 28.72
C SER A 86 14.32 11.85 29.19
N LYS A 87 14.04 11.91 30.49
CA LYS A 87 13.03 12.80 31.06
C LYS A 87 13.32 14.28 30.76
N ASN A 88 14.61 14.65 30.67
CA ASN A 88 15.03 16.00 30.32
C ASN A 88 14.79 16.36 28.84
N LEU A 89 14.48 15.37 27.99
CA LEU A 89 14.10 15.56 26.59
C LEU A 89 12.59 15.78 26.41
N LEU A 90 11.81 15.73 27.49
CA LEU A 90 10.35 15.90 27.47
C LEU A 90 9.95 17.34 27.84
N PRO A 91 8.72 17.75 27.48
CA PRO A 91 8.09 18.93 28.06
C PRO A 91 8.09 18.88 29.61
N PRO A 92 8.33 20.00 30.31
CA PRO A 92 8.50 21.36 29.78
C PRO A 92 9.92 21.70 29.32
N TYR A 93 10.92 20.84 29.54
CA TYR A 93 12.33 21.16 29.31
C TYR A 93 12.67 21.29 27.81
N GLN A 94 12.23 20.34 26.98
CA GLN A 94 12.53 20.32 25.54
C GLN A 94 11.33 19.91 24.67
N THR A 95 10.24 20.67 24.74
CA THR A 95 9.01 20.40 23.96
C THR A 95 9.25 20.27 22.46
N ASN A 96 10.03 21.18 21.87
CA ASN A 96 10.30 21.19 20.44
C ASN A 96 11.06 19.93 19.99
N TYR A 97 11.97 19.43 20.83
CA TYR A 97 12.74 18.22 20.53
C TYR A 97 11.83 17.00 20.49
N PHE A 98 10.96 16.82 21.49
CA PHE A 98 10.03 15.68 21.51
C PHE A 98 9.07 15.70 20.32
N ILE A 99 8.50 16.86 19.99
CA ILE A 99 7.60 17.01 18.83
C ILE A 99 8.35 16.67 17.53
N PHE A 100 9.56 17.23 17.35
CA PHE A 100 10.38 16.94 16.18
C PHE A 100 10.73 15.45 16.07
N TYR A 101 11.12 14.82 17.18
CA TYR A 101 11.43 13.39 17.23
C TYR A 101 10.21 12.55 16.83
N VAL A 102 9.06 12.78 17.46
CA VAL A 102 7.81 12.06 17.18
C VAL A 102 7.41 12.25 15.71
N PHE A 103 7.46 13.49 15.22
CA PHE A 103 7.08 13.81 13.85
C PHE A 103 7.98 13.10 12.85
N THR A 104 9.30 13.28 12.94
CA THR A 104 10.27 12.68 12.00
C THR A 104 10.25 11.16 12.08
N ARG A 105 10.17 10.59 13.29
CA ARG A 105 10.27 9.14 13.48
C ARG A 105 9.00 8.38 13.13
N PHE A 106 7.83 8.92 13.47
CA PHE A 106 6.56 8.20 13.34
C PHE A 106 5.71 8.73 12.19
N PHE A 107 5.53 10.04 12.08
CA PHE A 107 4.56 10.62 11.14
C PHE A 107 5.14 10.83 9.74
N ALA A 108 6.36 11.35 9.64
CA ALA A 108 6.96 11.73 8.36
C ALA A 108 6.99 10.60 7.32
N PRO A 109 7.37 9.34 7.67
CA PRO A 109 7.36 8.25 6.69
C PRO A 109 5.98 7.97 6.08
N TYR A 110 4.91 8.06 6.88
CA TYR A 110 3.54 7.82 6.42
C TYR A 110 2.92 9.03 5.75
N LEU A 111 3.29 10.25 6.13
CA LEU A 111 2.89 11.46 5.43
C LEU A 111 3.47 11.49 4.01
N ILE A 112 4.74 11.13 3.85
CA ILE A 112 5.38 11.02 2.53
C ILE A 112 4.70 9.93 1.70
N SER A 113 4.44 8.75 2.29
CA SER A 113 3.71 7.66 1.61
C SER A 113 2.29 8.06 1.24
N LEU A 114 1.59 8.81 2.10
CA LEU A 114 0.24 9.30 1.82
C LEU A 114 0.24 10.30 0.67
N ALA A 115 1.21 11.23 0.64
CA ALA A 115 1.37 12.15 -0.48
C ALA A 115 1.59 11.39 -1.80
N ALA A 116 2.48 10.38 -1.82
CA ALA A 116 2.70 9.53 -2.99
C ALA A 116 1.43 8.76 -3.40
N ALA A 117 0.69 8.20 -2.43
CA ALA A 117 -0.56 7.49 -2.66
C ALA A 117 -1.65 8.40 -3.25
N LEU A 118 -1.77 9.65 -2.77
CA LEU A 118 -2.70 10.63 -3.30
C LEU A 118 -2.33 11.05 -4.73
N VAL A 119 -1.04 11.29 -4.99
CA VAL A 119 -0.56 11.59 -6.36
C VAL A 119 -0.91 10.44 -7.30
N PHE A 120 -0.66 9.18 -6.90
CA PHE A 120 -1.07 8.01 -7.66
C PHE A 120 -2.60 7.96 -7.87
N LEU A 121 -3.38 8.10 -6.80
CA LEU A 121 -4.85 8.03 -6.86
C LEU A 121 -5.44 9.07 -7.81
N PHE A 122 -5.00 10.32 -7.72
CA PHE A 122 -5.52 11.40 -8.58
C PHE A 122 -5.05 11.25 -10.03
N SER A 123 -3.75 10.97 -10.25
CA SER A 123 -3.22 10.75 -11.60
C SER A 123 -3.87 9.55 -12.29
N ALA A 124 -4.01 8.42 -11.58
CA ALA A 124 -4.67 7.23 -12.08
C ALA A 124 -6.14 7.52 -12.40
N LYS A 125 -6.90 8.23 -11.56
CA LYS A 125 -8.29 8.61 -11.87
C LYS A 125 -8.40 9.49 -13.11
N ILE A 126 -7.56 10.52 -13.21
CA ILE A 126 -7.59 11.46 -14.34
C ILE A 126 -7.25 10.73 -15.64
N LEU A 127 -6.15 9.96 -15.64
CA LEU A 127 -5.74 9.18 -16.81
C LEU A 127 -6.78 8.11 -17.16
N ASN A 128 -7.26 7.35 -16.17
CA ASN A 128 -8.24 6.30 -16.44
C ASN A 128 -9.54 6.87 -17.03
N LYS A 129 -10.02 8.02 -16.53
CA LYS A 129 -11.18 8.71 -17.13
C LYS A 129 -10.89 9.23 -18.54
N LYS A 130 -9.69 9.77 -18.77
CA LYS A 130 -9.27 10.29 -20.09
C LYS A 130 -9.21 9.20 -21.16
N TYR A 131 -8.88 7.97 -20.77
CA TYR A 131 -8.74 6.83 -21.69
C TYR A 131 -9.84 5.78 -21.49
N GLU A 132 -11.07 6.21 -21.17
CA GLU A 132 -12.27 5.34 -21.14
C GLU A 132 -12.09 4.07 -20.29
N GLU A 133 -11.47 4.21 -19.12
CA GLU A 133 -11.17 3.13 -18.17
C GLU A 133 -10.27 2.02 -18.71
N ARG A 134 -9.47 2.33 -19.74
CA ARG A 134 -8.58 1.37 -20.41
C ARG A 134 -7.46 0.85 -19.52
N PHE A 135 -7.01 1.60 -18.52
CA PHE A 135 -5.86 1.20 -17.71
C PHE A 135 -6.24 0.38 -16.48
N PHE A 136 -7.18 0.88 -15.69
CA PHE A 136 -7.52 0.34 -14.38
C PHE A 136 -9.02 0.18 -14.22
N TYR A 137 -9.42 -0.81 -13.43
CA TYR A 137 -10.77 -0.80 -12.87
C TYR A 137 -10.86 0.25 -11.74
N PRO A 138 -12.03 0.90 -11.53
CA PRO A 138 -12.19 1.91 -10.49
C PRO A 138 -11.70 1.50 -9.10
N GLU A 139 -11.88 0.23 -8.74
CA GLU A 139 -11.43 -0.39 -7.49
C GLU A 139 -9.90 -0.61 -7.42
N GLU A 140 -9.24 -0.91 -8.55
CA GLU A 140 -7.77 -1.10 -8.60
C GLU A 140 -7.02 0.18 -8.22
N ILE A 141 -7.60 1.35 -8.53
CA ILE A 141 -7.00 2.64 -8.20
C ILE A 141 -6.89 2.81 -6.67
N TYR A 142 -7.92 2.43 -5.93
CA TYR A 142 -7.89 2.50 -4.46
C TYR A 142 -6.99 1.42 -3.86
N LEU A 143 -6.97 0.22 -4.46
CA LEU A 143 -6.05 -0.85 -4.05
C LEU A 143 -4.58 -0.43 -4.19
N GLY A 144 -4.23 0.19 -5.32
CA GLY A 144 -2.87 0.69 -5.53
C GLY A 144 -2.51 1.86 -4.61
N ALA A 145 -3.44 2.79 -4.38
CA ALA A 145 -3.24 3.85 -3.40
C ALA A 145 -3.03 3.30 -1.99
N SER A 146 -3.84 2.32 -1.56
CA SER A 146 -3.67 1.63 -0.28
C SER A 146 -2.32 0.94 -0.18
N ALA A 147 -1.90 0.22 -1.23
CA ALA A 147 -0.63 -0.49 -1.23
C ALA A 147 0.58 0.47 -1.13
N ILE A 148 0.55 1.58 -1.87
CA ILE A 148 1.58 2.64 -1.79
C ILE A 148 1.60 3.26 -0.39
N PHE A 149 0.43 3.62 0.17
CA PHE A 149 0.35 4.23 1.49
C PHE A 149 0.86 3.29 2.59
N LEU A 150 0.35 2.05 2.62
CA LEU A 150 0.65 1.07 3.65
C LEU A 150 2.09 0.54 3.60
N SER A 151 2.74 0.57 2.43
CA SER A 151 4.17 0.21 2.33
C SER A 151 5.09 1.18 3.09
N GLY A 152 4.62 2.41 3.38
CA GLY A 152 5.38 3.45 4.07
C GLY A 152 6.60 3.94 3.28
N HIS A 153 7.19 5.07 3.68
CA HIS A 153 8.49 5.48 3.14
C HIS A 153 9.66 4.81 3.89
N PRO A 154 10.72 4.34 3.18
CA PRO A 154 10.91 4.33 1.72
C PRO A 154 10.33 3.09 1.02
N GLY A 155 9.64 2.21 1.75
CA GLY A 155 9.08 0.96 1.26
C GLY A 155 8.25 1.05 -0.03
N TRP A 156 7.47 2.12 -0.20
CA TRP A 156 6.64 2.32 -1.38
C TRP A 156 7.43 2.43 -2.69
N LEU A 157 8.69 2.88 -2.65
CA LEU A 157 9.57 2.92 -3.82
C LEU A 157 9.89 1.50 -4.30
N PHE A 158 10.32 0.65 -3.36
CA PHE A 158 10.58 -0.76 -3.62
C PHE A 158 9.31 -1.46 -4.09
N TYR A 159 8.17 -1.14 -3.48
CA TYR A 159 6.87 -1.64 -3.90
C TYR A 159 6.57 -1.39 -5.37
N VAL A 160 6.71 -0.15 -5.85
CA VAL A 160 6.46 0.18 -7.26
C VAL A 160 7.41 -0.59 -8.19
N VAL A 161 8.69 -0.67 -7.84
CA VAL A 161 9.68 -1.43 -8.63
C VAL A 161 9.33 -2.91 -8.68
N PHE A 162 9.04 -3.54 -7.53
CA PHE A 162 8.65 -4.94 -7.46
C PHE A 162 7.36 -5.22 -8.22
N LEU A 163 6.36 -4.34 -8.12
CA LEU A 163 5.10 -4.48 -8.85
C LEU A 163 5.33 -4.49 -10.36
N LEU A 164 6.17 -3.59 -10.87
CA LEU A 164 6.53 -3.54 -12.29
C LEU A 164 7.28 -4.80 -12.73
N VAL A 165 8.26 -5.26 -11.95
CA VAL A 165 9.01 -6.49 -12.25
C VAL A 165 8.08 -7.69 -12.29
N VAL A 166 7.24 -7.88 -11.26
CA VAL A 166 6.27 -8.98 -11.19
C VAL A 166 5.28 -8.90 -12.34
N TYR A 167 4.78 -7.71 -12.67
CA TYR A 167 3.87 -7.52 -13.79
C TYR A 167 4.51 -7.95 -15.13
N VAL A 168 5.73 -7.51 -15.41
CA VAL A 168 6.47 -7.90 -16.63
C VAL A 168 6.70 -9.40 -16.66
N LEU A 169 7.13 -10.02 -15.56
CA LEU A 169 7.35 -11.46 -15.49
C LEU A 169 6.06 -12.26 -15.76
N VAL A 170 4.95 -11.84 -15.15
CA VAL A 170 3.63 -12.46 -15.37
C VAL A 170 3.21 -12.32 -16.83
N GLN A 171 3.39 -11.13 -17.43
CA GLN A 171 3.06 -10.88 -18.84
C GLN A 171 3.92 -11.75 -19.77
N LEU A 172 5.23 -11.82 -19.54
CA LEU A 172 6.15 -12.66 -20.32
C LEU A 172 5.78 -14.14 -20.21
N PHE A 173 5.44 -14.61 -19.01
CA PHE A 173 5.00 -15.98 -18.79
C PHE A 173 3.74 -16.31 -19.60
N PHE A 174 2.74 -15.43 -19.60
CA PHE A 174 1.54 -15.64 -20.41
C PHE A 174 1.88 -15.64 -21.91
N VAL A 175 2.62 -14.65 -22.40
CA VAL A 175 3.03 -14.60 -23.82
C VAL A 175 3.76 -15.87 -24.24
N ALA A 176 4.72 -16.34 -23.44
CA ALA A 176 5.45 -17.58 -23.72
C ALA A 176 4.50 -18.79 -23.74
N LYS A 177 3.63 -18.94 -22.73
CA LYS A 177 2.66 -20.03 -22.65
C LYS A 177 1.74 -20.08 -23.87
N TYR A 178 1.20 -18.94 -24.29
CA TYR A 178 0.30 -18.88 -25.44
C TYR A 178 1.01 -19.07 -26.78
N SER A 179 2.25 -18.57 -26.90
CA SER A 179 3.10 -18.82 -28.06
C SER A 179 3.38 -20.31 -28.23
N ILE A 180 3.61 -21.04 -27.13
CA ILE A 180 3.85 -22.50 -27.17
C ILE A 180 2.57 -23.27 -27.52
N LEU A 181 1.42 -22.83 -27.03
CA LEU A 181 0.13 -23.50 -27.24
C LEU A 181 -0.55 -23.17 -28.58
N ASN A 182 0.11 -22.39 -29.45
CA ASN A 182 -0.35 -21.99 -30.78
C ASN A 182 -1.80 -21.48 -30.82
N THR A 183 -2.25 -20.90 -29.71
CA THR A 183 -3.63 -20.42 -29.55
C THR A 183 -3.67 -18.94 -29.92
N GLN A 184 -4.59 -18.55 -30.80
CA GLN A 184 -4.76 -17.15 -31.20
C GLN A 184 -5.03 -16.29 -29.95
N TYR A 185 -4.06 -15.45 -29.61
CA TYR A 185 -4.11 -14.65 -28.39
C TYR A 185 -4.89 -13.37 -28.64
N SER A 186 -6.16 -13.36 -28.26
CA SER A 186 -6.91 -12.12 -28.08
C SER A 186 -6.45 -11.48 -26.78
N SER A 187 -5.29 -10.79 -26.79
CA SER A 187 -4.61 -10.23 -25.62
C SER A 187 -5.58 -9.61 -24.60
N PRO A 188 -6.02 -10.35 -23.57
CA PRO A 188 -6.88 -9.79 -22.57
C PRO A 188 -6.00 -8.88 -21.71
N ARG A 189 -6.51 -7.68 -21.38
CA ARG A 189 -5.81 -6.76 -20.47
C ARG A 189 -5.47 -7.52 -19.19
N LEU A 190 -4.18 -7.62 -18.86
CA LEU A 190 -3.76 -8.20 -17.59
C LEU A 190 -4.05 -7.21 -16.48
N SER A 191 -5.14 -7.45 -15.77
CA SER A 191 -5.56 -6.68 -14.60
C SER A 191 -4.56 -6.86 -13.46
N LEU A 192 -4.14 -5.75 -12.87
CA LEU A 192 -3.23 -5.70 -11.72
C LEU A 192 -3.94 -6.01 -10.39
N TYR A 193 -5.25 -6.22 -10.43
CA TYR A 193 -6.12 -6.45 -9.28
C TYR A 193 -5.55 -7.41 -8.23
N TRP A 194 -5.00 -8.55 -8.67
CA TRP A 194 -4.42 -9.58 -7.81
C TRP A 194 -2.99 -9.32 -7.38
N LEU A 195 -2.31 -8.34 -7.99
CA LEU A 195 -0.90 -8.08 -7.72
C LEU A 195 -0.70 -6.94 -6.71
N TRP A 196 -1.64 -5.98 -6.63
CA TRP A 196 -1.48 -4.81 -5.76
C TRP A 196 -1.16 -5.17 -4.30
N ILE A 197 -2.01 -5.99 -3.66
CA ILE A 197 -1.90 -6.31 -2.23
C ILE A 197 -0.81 -7.37 -1.96
N PRO A 198 -0.72 -8.49 -2.69
CA PRO A 198 0.31 -9.50 -2.43
C PRO A 198 1.73 -8.96 -2.59
N VAL A 199 1.98 -8.12 -3.60
CA VAL A 199 3.31 -7.50 -3.77
C VAL A 199 3.64 -6.57 -2.61
N ALA A 200 2.66 -5.83 -2.08
CA ALA A 200 2.88 -4.97 -0.91
C ALA A 200 3.25 -5.79 0.34
N ILE A 201 2.56 -6.92 0.57
CA ILE A 201 2.87 -7.85 1.65
C ILE A 201 4.29 -8.39 1.50
N ILE A 202 4.68 -8.83 0.30
CA ILE A 202 6.04 -9.33 0.02
C ILE A 202 7.08 -8.25 0.35
N VAL A 203 6.88 -7.01 -0.11
CA VAL A 203 7.82 -5.92 0.15
C VAL A 203 7.92 -5.58 1.63
N ILE A 204 6.82 -5.62 2.38
CA ILE A 204 6.83 -5.41 3.83
C ILE A 204 7.60 -6.52 4.55
N ILE A 205 7.44 -7.78 4.14
CA ILE A 205 8.19 -8.91 4.71
C ILE A 205 9.68 -8.79 4.38
N LEU A 206 10.01 -8.42 3.15
CA LEU A 206 11.40 -8.25 2.70
C LEU A 206 12.06 -6.98 3.24
N MET A 207 11.32 -6.10 3.91
CA MET A 207 11.83 -4.80 4.36
C MET A 207 13.04 -4.92 5.27
N ASN A 208 13.05 -5.91 6.17
CA ASN A 208 14.17 -6.17 7.06
C ASN A 208 15.46 -6.49 6.30
N TRP A 209 15.34 -7.23 5.19
CA TRP A 209 16.47 -7.54 4.32
C TRP A 209 16.87 -6.32 3.47
N LEU A 210 15.90 -5.59 2.91
CA LEU A 210 16.15 -4.38 2.12
C LEU A 210 16.95 -3.31 2.89
N LYS A 211 16.75 -3.22 4.22
CA LYS A 211 17.48 -2.31 5.11
C LYS A 211 18.99 -2.56 5.18
N THR A 212 19.44 -3.75 4.83
CA THR A 212 20.87 -4.10 4.84
C THR A 212 21.61 -3.53 3.63
N LEU A 213 20.87 -3.11 2.60
CA LEU A 213 21.48 -2.63 1.36
C LEU A 213 22.04 -1.19 1.52
N PRO A 214 23.19 -0.86 0.90
CA PRO A 214 23.88 0.42 1.12
C PRO A 214 23.03 1.69 0.85
N TRP A 215 22.32 1.68 -0.28
CA TRP A 215 21.39 2.72 -0.72
C TRP A 215 20.20 2.97 0.22
N TRP A 216 19.85 2.03 1.11
CA TRP A 216 18.80 2.27 2.10
C TRP A 216 19.13 3.47 3.00
N ASN A 217 20.42 3.69 3.31
CA ASN A 217 20.85 4.81 4.14
C ASN A 217 20.64 6.18 3.47
N LEU A 218 20.56 6.23 2.13
CA LEU A 218 20.27 7.46 1.39
C LEU A 218 18.78 7.84 1.45
N LEU A 219 17.91 6.87 1.75
CA LEU A 219 16.46 7.01 1.77
C LEU A 219 15.89 7.06 3.19
N LYS A 220 16.74 6.98 4.22
CA LYS A 220 16.31 7.12 5.61
C LYS A 220 16.01 8.59 5.89
N ILE A 221 14.81 8.82 6.42
CA ILE A 221 14.36 10.09 7.01
C ILE A 221 14.12 9.85 8.50
#